data_AF-A0A540KWT4-F1
#
_entry.id   AF-A0A540KWT4-F1
#
_cell.length_a   1.000
_cell.length_b   1.000
_cell.length_c   1.000
_cell.angle_alpha   90.00
_cell.angle_beta   90.00
_cell.angle_gamma   90.00
#
_symmetry.space_group_name_H-M   'P 1'
#
loop_
_entity.id
_entity.type
_entity.pdbx_description
1 polymer ?
#
loop_
_entity_poly.entity_id
_entity_poly.type
_entity_poly.pdbx_seq_one_letter_code
_entity_poly.pdbx_strand_id
1 'polypeptide(L)'
;MTDSTDESNATGDHLVIQVREEGERSEREISHVGYQILGENEENEDESFASLIKKELPEVLPELNPTCIFRVPKKLVRDNENAYVPQMVSIGPYHHGRKNLQAMEQVKRWYLQRLLDRKPTPDTSLVKLVKEIRSREEFLRSCYDEKLDHLNSYEFVKMMVVDGCFIIQFLRMDDKFKYLDDPVFSVPGVYSAVKKDLLLLENQLPWKVVDCLFNLTAEPGDPSLHKFNVSLSSGACILIKPDTTERREARHFLDQEIGVKFQCAPFGKAQLDITFRNGVMEIPRMIIEVNTETVLRNLIAYEQCSVRHHECHILSYAMLFNHLIKSPKDLDSLVQKHIIITELSKEETVSLFNRLCNDTERISFSYSELALFVDVYYRHRWLRRSLAGFKKDYLYNPSSVWSISNAVIIVLILTVMQTVYSVLAYYK
;
A
#
# COMPACT_ATOMS: atom_id res chain seq x y z
N MET A 1 21.41 29.50 64.97
CA MET A 1 22.43 29.19 63.96
C MET A 1 21.68 28.65 62.76
N THR A 2 21.27 29.49 61.79
CA THR A 2 22.10 30.11 60.73
C THR A 2 22.60 29.05 59.74
N ASP A 3 21.98 28.77 58.59
CA ASP A 3 21.16 29.57 57.65
C ASP A 3 21.99 30.54 56.76
N SER A 4 21.46 30.90 55.56
CA SER A 4 22.06 31.66 54.43
C SER A 4 23.17 30.93 53.64
N THR A 5 23.43 31.13 52.33
CA THR A 5 22.75 31.73 51.12
C THR A 5 23.53 31.21 49.86
N ASP A 6 23.21 31.40 48.57
CA ASP A 6 22.16 32.15 47.83
C ASP A 6 21.90 31.49 46.42
N GLU A 7 21.08 32.12 45.56
CA GLU A 7 20.61 31.69 44.22
C GLU A 7 21.55 31.98 43.01
N SER A 8 21.16 31.53 41.81
CA SER A 8 21.40 32.25 40.55
C SER A 8 20.24 32.05 39.54
N ASN A 9 19.97 33.07 38.71
CA ASN A 9 18.64 33.29 38.08
C ASN A 9 18.45 32.71 36.67
N ALA A 10 17.18 32.50 36.28
CA ALA A 10 16.77 32.16 34.91
C ALA A 10 15.45 32.85 34.48
N THR A 11 15.56 33.82 33.58
CA THR A 11 14.49 34.48 32.78
C THR A 11 15.14 35.03 31.50
N GLY A 12 14.44 35.33 30.39
CA GLY A 12 13.04 35.13 30.04
C GLY A 12 12.68 35.88 28.73
N ASP A 13 11.83 35.27 27.90
CA ASP A 13 10.99 35.85 26.84
C ASP A 13 11.58 36.58 25.59
N HIS A 14 11.44 35.87 24.45
CA HIS A 14 10.73 36.24 23.21
C HIS A 14 11.03 37.54 22.41
N LEU A 15 11.27 37.33 21.10
CA LEU A 15 11.15 38.35 20.04
C LEU A 15 9.68 38.72 19.80
N VAL A 16 9.39 40.02 19.59
CA VAL A 16 8.34 40.48 18.66
C VAL A 16 8.84 41.68 17.83
N ILE A 17 8.51 41.64 16.54
CA ILE A 17 8.84 42.56 15.45
C ILE A 17 8.19 43.95 15.62
N GLN A 18 8.94 45.03 15.37
CA GLN A 18 8.54 46.07 14.39
C GLN A 18 9.67 47.07 14.08
N VAL A 19 9.87 47.34 12.78
CA VAL A 19 10.68 48.45 12.25
C VAL A 19 9.72 49.52 11.74
N ARG A 20 10.08 50.81 11.88
CA ARG A 20 9.34 51.94 11.31
C ARG A 20 10.30 53.00 10.75
N GLU A 21 9.78 53.84 9.86
CA GLU A 21 10.54 54.60 8.86
C GLU A 21 11.36 55.81 9.36
N GLU A 22 12.46 56.05 8.63
CA GLU A 22 13.04 57.34 8.17
C GLU A 22 13.43 58.47 9.16
N GLY A 23 14.61 59.06 8.91
CA GLY A 23 15.17 60.17 9.70
C GLY A 23 16.49 60.73 9.10
N GLU A 24 16.36 61.82 8.34
CA GLU A 24 17.35 62.57 7.55
C GLU A 24 18.85 62.63 7.95
N ARG A 25 19.70 62.44 6.92
CA ARG A 25 20.78 63.35 6.44
C ARG A 25 21.93 63.81 7.37
N SER A 26 23.16 63.49 6.94
CA SER A 26 24.30 64.43 6.98
C SER A 26 25.31 64.10 5.88
N GLU A 27 25.67 65.08 5.05
CA GLU A 27 26.64 64.92 3.95
C GLU A 27 28.07 65.24 4.40
N ARG A 28 29.05 64.39 4.03
CA ARG A 28 30.43 64.83 3.74
C ARG A 28 31.30 63.78 3.03
N GLU A 29 31.66 64.12 1.78
CA GLU A 29 32.98 63.98 1.15
C GLU A 29 33.88 62.77 1.49
N ILE A 30 33.96 61.80 0.56
CA ILE A 30 35.25 61.30 0.03
C ILE A 30 35.15 61.26 -1.51
N SER A 31 36.27 61.49 -2.21
CA SER A 31 36.37 61.77 -3.64
C SER A 31 36.39 60.54 -4.57
N HIS A 32 36.19 60.78 -5.87
CA HIS A 32 36.37 59.79 -6.96
C HIS A 32 37.75 59.11 -6.96
N VAL A 33 37.78 57.78 -6.85
CA VAL A 33 38.62 56.85 -7.64
C VAL A 33 37.83 55.52 -7.75
N GLY A 34 37.91 54.81 -8.89
CA GLY A 34 37.55 53.37 -8.92
C GLY A 34 36.35 52.91 -9.78
N TYR A 35 35.92 53.64 -10.80
CA TYR A 35 34.98 53.10 -11.81
C TYR A 35 35.70 52.18 -12.83
N GLN A 36 36.07 50.97 -12.41
CA GLN A 36 36.32 49.76 -13.24
C GLN A 36 36.75 48.58 -12.35
N ILE A 37 36.63 47.35 -12.86
CA ILE A 37 37.00 46.07 -12.19
C ILE A 37 36.12 45.71 -10.97
N LEU A 38 34.80 45.56 -11.18
CA LEU A 38 33.93 44.75 -10.30
C LEU A 38 32.86 43.91 -11.04
N GLY A 39 32.70 44.01 -12.37
CA GLY A 39 31.70 43.23 -13.13
C GLY A 39 32.21 41.89 -13.69
N GLU A 40 33.45 41.85 -14.20
CA GLU A 40 33.94 40.74 -15.03
C GLU A 40 34.38 39.49 -14.22
N ASN A 41 34.38 39.56 -12.89
CA ASN A 41 34.78 38.44 -12.02
C ASN A 41 33.59 37.58 -11.58
N GLU A 42 32.46 38.19 -11.19
CA GLU A 42 31.29 37.46 -10.68
C GLU A 42 30.63 36.63 -11.81
N GLU A 43 30.47 37.19 -13.02
CA GLU A 43 29.95 36.45 -14.18
C GLU A 43 30.81 35.22 -14.53
N ASN A 44 32.13 35.31 -14.32
CA ASN A 44 33.09 34.24 -14.61
C ASN A 44 33.09 33.14 -13.54
N GLU A 45 32.91 33.50 -12.26
CA GLU A 45 32.69 32.53 -11.19
C GLU A 45 31.35 31.80 -11.34
N ASP A 46 30.28 32.49 -11.70
CA ASP A 46 28.97 31.89 -11.99
C ASP A 46 29.00 31.01 -13.26
N GLU A 47 29.67 31.41 -14.35
CA GLU A 47 29.86 30.53 -15.51
C GLU A 47 30.71 29.30 -15.17
N SER A 48 31.77 29.46 -14.37
CA SER A 48 32.61 28.36 -13.89
C SER A 48 31.81 27.36 -13.05
N PHE A 49 31.01 27.86 -12.11
CA PHE A 49 30.13 27.07 -11.24
C PHE A 49 29.00 26.39 -12.04
N ALA A 50 28.39 27.09 -13.00
CA ALA A 50 27.44 26.51 -13.94
C ALA A 50 28.10 25.44 -14.84
N SER A 51 29.40 25.56 -15.16
CA SER A 51 30.16 24.53 -15.88
C SER A 51 30.43 23.28 -15.04
N LEU A 52 30.55 23.44 -13.70
CA LEU A 52 30.68 22.32 -12.76
C LEU A 52 29.33 21.61 -12.63
N ILE A 53 28.24 22.35 -12.38
CA ILE A 53 26.87 21.81 -12.35
C ILE A 53 26.55 21.07 -13.66
N LYS A 54 26.90 21.62 -14.83
CA LYS A 54 26.69 20.96 -16.14
C LYS A 54 27.49 19.65 -16.31
N LYS A 55 28.57 19.43 -15.57
CA LYS A 55 29.32 18.15 -15.55
C LYS A 55 28.74 17.13 -14.57
N GLU A 56 27.93 17.59 -13.60
CA GLU A 56 27.20 16.74 -12.65
C GLU A 56 25.79 16.39 -13.15
N LEU A 57 25.23 17.16 -14.09
CA LEU A 57 23.98 16.82 -14.79
C LEU A 57 24.17 15.57 -15.66
N PRO A 58 23.27 14.56 -15.59
CA PRO A 58 23.38 13.37 -16.43
C PRO A 58 23.05 13.70 -17.90
N GLU A 59 24.01 13.46 -18.79
CA GLU A 59 23.87 13.69 -20.24
C GLU A 59 22.81 12.80 -20.92
N VAL A 60 22.42 11.70 -20.25
CA VAL A 60 21.49 10.69 -20.76
C VAL A 60 20.31 10.57 -19.80
N LEU A 61 19.08 10.71 -20.32
CA LEU A 61 17.87 10.38 -19.58
C LEU A 61 17.96 8.90 -19.14
N PRO A 62 17.76 8.55 -17.85
CA PRO A 62 17.99 7.19 -17.39
C PRO A 62 17.26 6.14 -18.23
N GLU A 63 17.99 5.13 -18.71
CA GLU A 63 17.38 3.91 -19.23
C GLU A 63 16.45 3.32 -18.15
N LEU A 64 15.47 2.49 -18.58
CA LEU A 64 14.44 1.92 -17.70
C LEU A 64 15.03 1.14 -16.53
N ASN A 65 15.29 1.86 -15.43
CA ASN A 65 16.23 1.45 -14.39
C ASN A 65 15.88 0.04 -13.90
N PRO A 66 16.81 -0.94 -13.95
CA PRO A 66 16.55 -2.35 -13.63
C PRO A 66 16.17 -2.59 -12.17
N THR A 67 16.31 -1.56 -11.33
CA THR A 67 15.82 -1.44 -9.96
C THR A 67 14.40 -2.01 -9.79
N CYS A 68 14.29 -3.04 -8.96
CA CYS A 68 13.04 -3.70 -8.63
C CYS A 68 12.95 -4.18 -7.17
N ILE A 69 14.03 -4.03 -6.40
CA ILE A 69 14.10 -4.30 -4.96
C ILE A 69 14.39 -2.97 -4.27
N PHE A 70 13.52 -2.60 -3.35
CA PHE A 70 13.48 -1.26 -2.76
C PHE A 70 13.66 -1.30 -1.24
N ARG A 71 14.25 -0.26 -0.66
CA ARG A 71 14.14 0.02 0.77
C ARG A 71 12.71 0.47 1.08
N VAL A 72 12.18 0.13 2.25
CA VAL A 72 10.86 0.62 2.66
C VAL A 72 10.93 2.12 2.98
N PRO A 73 10.09 2.97 2.36
CA PRO A 73 10.05 4.41 2.67
C PRO A 73 9.77 4.64 4.16
N LYS A 74 10.64 5.40 4.84
CA LYS A 74 10.64 5.56 6.31
C LYS A 74 9.26 5.93 6.90
N LYS A 75 8.42 6.64 6.14
CA LYS A 75 7.03 6.96 6.49
C LYS A 75 6.19 5.69 6.79
N LEU A 76 6.28 4.65 5.95
CA LEU A 76 5.48 3.42 6.07
C LEU A 76 5.93 2.50 7.21
N VAL A 77 7.16 2.70 7.71
CA VAL A 77 7.77 1.92 8.79
C VAL A 77 7.23 2.34 10.16
N ARG A 78 6.81 3.62 10.31
CA ARG A 78 6.47 4.26 11.59
C ARG A 78 5.42 3.51 12.43
N ASP A 79 4.39 2.99 11.77
CA ASP A 79 3.28 2.29 12.43
C ASP A 79 3.64 0.86 12.90
N ASN A 80 4.56 0.18 12.18
CA ASN A 80 4.84 -1.25 12.40
C ASN A 80 6.17 -1.68 11.75
N GLU A 81 7.31 -1.35 12.36
CA GLU A 81 8.64 -1.75 11.85
C GLU A 81 8.79 -3.27 11.69
N ASN A 82 8.22 -4.05 12.61
CA ASN A 82 8.23 -5.51 12.60
C ASN A 82 7.48 -6.14 11.41
N ALA A 83 6.72 -5.36 10.64
CA ALA A 83 6.11 -5.82 9.40
C ALA A 83 7.07 -5.84 8.21
N TYR A 84 8.28 -5.28 8.33
CA TYR A 84 9.25 -5.16 7.22
C TYR A 84 10.58 -5.85 7.51
N VAL A 85 10.83 -6.29 8.75
CA VAL A 85 12.09 -6.89 9.19
C VAL A 85 11.97 -8.42 9.32
N PRO A 86 12.82 -9.23 8.65
CA PRO A 86 12.80 -10.68 8.80
C PRO A 86 13.21 -11.15 10.19
N GLN A 87 12.60 -12.24 10.63
CA GLN A 87 12.71 -12.79 11.98
C GLN A 87 13.39 -14.17 12.04
N MET A 88 13.51 -14.84 10.90
CA MET A 88 13.90 -16.24 10.76
C MET A 88 14.97 -16.46 9.67
N VAL A 89 14.90 -15.77 8.53
CA VAL A 89 15.86 -15.90 7.42
C VAL A 89 16.19 -14.58 6.75
N SER A 90 17.48 -14.26 6.67
CA SER A 90 18.00 -13.21 5.79
C SER A 90 18.16 -13.75 4.37
N ILE A 91 17.73 -12.98 3.39
CA ILE A 91 17.86 -13.23 1.96
C ILE A 91 18.32 -11.93 1.29
N GLY A 92 19.49 -11.96 0.67
CA GLY A 92 20.06 -10.78 0.01
C GLY A 92 20.66 -9.74 0.98
N PRO A 93 21.06 -8.57 0.46
CA PRO A 93 21.99 -7.65 1.12
C PRO A 93 21.43 -6.94 2.35
N TYR A 94 20.20 -6.41 2.29
CA TYR A 94 19.65 -5.45 3.26
C TYR A 94 19.47 -5.99 4.69
N HIS A 95 19.50 -7.31 4.85
CA HIS A 95 19.45 -7.98 6.15
C HIS A 95 20.67 -8.88 6.40
N HIS A 96 21.64 -8.89 5.49
CA HIS A 96 22.80 -9.77 5.57
C HIS A 96 23.61 -9.54 6.85
N GLY A 97 24.21 -10.61 7.39
CA GLY A 97 25.03 -10.53 8.59
C GLY A 97 24.30 -10.30 9.93
N ARG A 98 23.00 -9.91 9.93
CA ARG A 98 22.23 -9.61 11.16
C ARG A 98 22.31 -10.76 12.17
N LYS A 99 22.75 -10.45 13.40
CA LYS A 99 23.11 -11.45 14.42
C LYS A 99 21.98 -12.41 14.78
N ASN A 100 20.73 -11.95 14.80
CA ASN A 100 19.55 -12.77 15.09
C ASN A 100 19.19 -13.76 13.97
N LEU A 101 19.69 -13.58 12.74
CA LEU A 101 19.38 -14.41 11.58
C LEU A 101 20.48 -15.44 11.25
N GLN A 102 21.59 -15.43 12.00
CA GLN A 102 22.77 -16.28 11.79
C GLN A 102 22.50 -17.80 11.98
N ALA A 103 21.39 -18.20 12.60
CA ALA A 103 21.04 -19.61 12.73
C ALA A 103 20.73 -20.24 11.36
N MET A 104 19.93 -19.55 10.54
CA MET A 104 19.49 -20.07 9.23
C MET A 104 20.62 -20.10 8.20
N GLU A 105 21.69 -19.31 8.38
CA GLU A 105 22.90 -19.35 7.53
C GLU A 105 23.53 -20.75 7.42
N GLN A 106 23.38 -21.61 8.44
CA GLN A 106 23.83 -23.00 8.37
C GLN A 106 22.89 -23.85 7.51
N VAL A 107 21.58 -23.67 7.66
CA VAL A 107 20.54 -24.36 6.88
C VAL A 107 20.61 -23.97 5.40
N LYS A 108 20.84 -22.69 5.06
CA LYS A 108 21.03 -22.25 3.66
C LYS A 108 22.20 -22.98 2.98
N ARG A 109 23.29 -23.24 3.72
CA ARG A 109 24.47 -23.98 3.22
C ARG A 109 24.19 -25.48 3.12
N TRP A 110 23.41 -26.05 4.03
CA TRP A 110 22.92 -27.42 3.92
C TRP A 110 21.98 -27.61 2.72
N TYR A 111 21.10 -26.66 2.44
CA TYR A 111 20.23 -26.65 1.26
C TYR A 111 21.05 -26.56 -0.05
N LEU A 112 22.08 -25.71 -0.10
CA LEU A 112 23.04 -25.67 -1.22
C LEU A 112 23.75 -27.02 -1.41
N GLN A 113 24.26 -27.65 -0.34
CA GLN A 113 24.91 -28.95 -0.41
C GLN A 113 23.95 -30.03 -0.92
N ARG A 114 22.72 -30.08 -0.38
CA ARG A 114 21.63 -30.99 -0.81
C ARG A 114 21.26 -30.80 -2.29
N LEU A 115 21.36 -29.59 -2.84
CA LEU A 115 21.17 -29.32 -4.28
C LEU A 115 22.35 -29.82 -5.14
N LEU A 116 23.58 -29.75 -4.64
CA LEU A 116 24.76 -30.27 -5.33
C LEU A 116 24.83 -31.81 -5.30
N ASP A 117 24.47 -32.43 -4.16
CA ASP A 117 24.51 -33.88 -3.97
C ASP A 117 23.53 -34.65 -4.88
N ARG A 118 22.39 -34.02 -5.23
CA ARG A 118 21.41 -34.54 -6.20
C ARG A 118 21.99 -34.78 -7.60
N LYS A 119 23.04 -34.04 -7.99
CA LYS A 119 23.70 -34.09 -9.31
C LYS A 119 22.72 -34.20 -10.50
N PRO A 120 21.72 -33.29 -10.61
CA PRO A 120 20.65 -33.40 -11.61
C PRO A 120 21.15 -33.36 -13.06
N THR A 121 22.32 -32.75 -13.31
CA THR A 121 23.08 -32.89 -14.56
C THR A 121 24.56 -33.16 -14.26
N PRO A 122 25.34 -33.78 -15.17
CA PRO A 122 26.79 -33.93 -15.02
C PRO A 122 27.54 -32.60 -14.84
N ASP A 123 26.96 -31.50 -15.34
CA ASP A 123 27.49 -30.14 -15.27
C ASP A 123 27.22 -29.43 -13.94
N THR A 124 26.25 -29.92 -13.14
CA THR A 124 25.78 -29.23 -11.93
C THR A 124 26.87 -29.24 -10.86
N SER A 125 27.55 -28.10 -10.72
CA SER A 125 28.71 -27.93 -9.86
C SER A 125 28.73 -26.52 -9.27
N LEU A 126 29.26 -26.37 -8.05
CA LEU A 126 29.36 -25.08 -7.38
C LEU A 126 30.12 -24.05 -8.21
N VAL A 127 31.14 -24.48 -8.96
CA VAL A 127 31.91 -23.63 -9.90
C VAL A 127 31.01 -23.06 -11.01
N LYS A 128 30.10 -23.87 -11.58
CA LYS A 128 29.15 -23.40 -12.60
C LYS A 128 28.13 -22.41 -12.00
N LEU A 129 27.59 -22.68 -10.81
CA LEU A 129 26.68 -21.76 -10.11
C LEU A 129 27.34 -20.40 -9.83
N VAL A 130 28.57 -20.42 -9.26
CA VAL A 130 29.35 -19.21 -8.96
C VAL A 130 29.72 -18.44 -10.23
N LYS A 131 30.05 -19.13 -11.34
CA LYS A 131 30.38 -18.49 -12.62
C LYS A 131 29.17 -17.77 -13.23
N GLU A 132 28.00 -18.40 -13.24
CA GLU A 132 26.78 -17.83 -13.85
C GLU A 132 26.17 -16.67 -13.05
N ILE A 133 26.40 -16.61 -11.73
CA ILE A 133 26.04 -15.44 -10.92
C ILE A 133 27.10 -14.34 -11.06
N ARG A 134 28.40 -14.68 -11.05
CA ARG A 134 29.51 -13.72 -11.22
C ARG A 134 29.46 -13.01 -12.57
N SER A 135 29.09 -13.69 -13.66
CA SER A 135 28.94 -13.09 -14.99
C SER A 135 27.77 -12.11 -15.11
N ARG A 136 26.97 -11.93 -14.04
CA ARG A 136 25.79 -11.05 -13.99
C ARG A 136 25.84 -10.05 -12.83
N GLU A 137 26.94 -9.99 -12.07
CA GLU A 137 27.02 -9.26 -10.81
C GLU A 137 26.59 -7.79 -10.94
N GLU A 138 27.03 -7.09 -11.98
CA GLU A 138 26.67 -5.69 -12.27
C GLU A 138 25.14 -5.51 -12.42
N PHE A 139 24.50 -6.29 -13.29
CA PHE A 139 23.05 -6.31 -13.46
C PHE A 139 22.33 -6.66 -12.14
N LEU A 140 22.82 -7.66 -11.40
CA LEU A 140 22.23 -8.10 -10.14
C LEU A 140 22.34 -7.04 -9.04
N ARG A 141 23.40 -6.23 -9.02
CA ARG A 141 23.52 -5.06 -8.14
C ARG A 141 22.57 -3.93 -8.56
N SER A 142 22.44 -3.67 -9.86
CA SER A 142 21.55 -2.61 -10.38
C SER A 142 20.05 -2.83 -10.14
N CYS A 143 19.65 -4.04 -9.72
CA CYS A 143 18.28 -4.34 -9.31
C CYS A 143 17.90 -3.79 -7.92
N TYR A 144 18.87 -3.31 -7.13
CA TYR A 144 18.67 -2.68 -5.82
C TYR A 144 18.66 -1.14 -5.94
N ASP A 145 17.90 -0.45 -5.09
CA ASP A 145 17.79 1.02 -5.07
C ASP A 145 18.93 1.71 -4.29
N GLU A 146 19.52 1.04 -3.30
CA GLU A 146 20.73 1.50 -2.61
C GLU A 146 22.01 0.89 -3.21
N LYS A 147 23.09 1.67 -3.25
CA LYS A 147 24.41 1.17 -3.66
C LYS A 147 24.97 0.18 -2.65
N LEU A 148 25.34 -1.00 -3.13
CA LEU A 148 25.86 -2.12 -2.32
C LEU A 148 27.38 -2.07 -2.16
N ASP A 149 27.93 -0.87 -1.97
CA ASP A 149 29.38 -0.61 -1.93
C ASP A 149 30.07 -1.26 -0.70
N HIS A 150 29.28 -1.60 0.32
CA HIS A 150 29.72 -2.30 1.53
C HIS A 150 29.93 -3.82 1.34
N LEU A 151 29.58 -4.40 0.17
CA LEU A 151 29.79 -5.81 -0.15
C LEU A 151 30.78 -5.99 -1.29
N ASN A 152 31.87 -6.70 -1.06
CA ASN A 152 32.79 -7.04 -2.14
C ASN A 152 32.23 -8.14 -3.06
N SER A 153 32.82 -8.32 -4.25
CA SER A 153 32.32 -9.28 -5.25
C SER A 153 32.31 -10.75 -4.79
N TYR A 154 33.23 -11.15 -3.92
CA TYR A 154 33.20 -12.51 -3.36
C TYR A 154 32.03 -12.70 -2.39
N GLU A 155 31.76 -11.73 -1.52
CA GLU A 155 30.64 -11.75 -0.58
C GLU A 155 29.29 -11.72 -1.31
N PHE A 156 29.12 -10.78 -2.25
CA PHE A 156 27.89 -10.62 -3.02
C PHE A 156 27.56 -11.89 -3.83
N VAL A 157 28.50 -12.42 -4.61
CA VAL A 157 28.27 -13.64 -5.41
C VAL A 157 28.02 -14.86 -4.50
N LYS A 158 28.72 -14.98 -3.37
CA LYS A 158 28.50 -16.07 -2.40
C LYS A 158 27.10 -16.01 -1.80
N MET A 159 26.64 -14.83 -1.38
CA MET A 159 25.29 -14.60 -0.85
C MET A 159 24.23 -14.96 -1.89
N MET A 160 24.35 -14.42 -3.12
CA MET A 160 23.40 -14.68 -4.21
C MET A 160 23.27 -16.18 -4.54
N VAL A 161 24.38 -16.93 -4.57
CA VAL A 161 24.36 -18.38 -4.78
C VAL A 161 23.71 -19.13 -3.61
N VAL A 162 24.12 -18.84 -2.37
CA VAL A 162 23.62 -19.54 -1.16
C VAL A 162 22.13 -19.29 -0.94
N ASP A 163 21.69 -18.03 -1.07
CA ASP A 163 20.33 -17.61 -0.78
C ASP A 163 19.37 -18.03 -1.90
N GLY A 164 19.81 -17.94 -3.17
CA GLY A 164 19.02 -18.43 -4.30
C GLY A 164 18.84 -19.95 -4.27
N CYS A 165 19.90 -20.70 -3.92
CA CYS A 165 19.80 -22.14 -3.70
C CYS A 165 18.92 -22.50 -2.49
N PHE A 166 18.90 -21.70 -1.42
CA PHE A 166 17.95 -21.90 -0.32
C PHE A 166 16.50 -21.74 -0.79
N ILE A 167 16.17 -20.67 -1.52
CA ILE A 167 14.82 -20.43 -2.07
C ILE A 167 14.38 -21.60 -2.95
N ILE A 168 15.24 -22.04 -3.87
CA ILE A 168 14.95 -23.16 -4.78
C ILE A 168 14.72 -24.47 -4.02
N GLN A 169 15.55 -24.78 -3.03
CA GLN A 169 15.38 -25.99 -2.24
C GLN A 169 14.16 -25.90 -1.31
N PHE A 170 13.80 -24.73 -0.78
CA PHE A 170 12.56 -24.52 -0.03
C PHE A 170 11.32 -24.77 -0.91
N LEU A 171 11.27 -24.15 -2.09
CA LEU A 171 10.18 -24.31 -3.06
C LEU A 171 9.99 -25.77 -3.50
N ARG A 172 11.08 -26.51 -3.75
CA ARG A 172 11.04 -27.93 -4.16
C ARG A 172 10.47 -28.90 -3.11
N MET A 173 10.27 -28.47 -1.85
CA MET A 173 9.83 -29.35 -0.76
C MET A 173 8.30 -29.30 -0.52
N ASP A 174 7.58 -28.37 -1.18
CA ASP A 174 6.13 -28.15 -0.99
C ASP A 174 5.26 -29.31 -1.53
N ASP A 175 5.70 -29.99 -2.60
CA ASP A 175 4.92 -31.01 -3.34
C ASP A 175 5.15 -32.48 -2.87
N LYS A 176 6.11 -32.78 -1.95
CA LYS A 176 6.50 -34.18 -1.59
C LYS A 176 6.88 -34.39 -0.10
N PHE A 177 5.91 -34.91 0.66
CA PHE A 177 6.00 -35.59 1.97
C PHE A 177 7.22 -35.36 2.89
N LYS A 178 6.98 -34.65 4.00
CA LYS A 178 7.60 -34.82 5.34
C LYS A 178 8.98 -35.50 5.40
N TYR A 179 10.04 -34.74 5.17
CA TYR A 179 11.35 -35.08 5.73
C TYR A 179 11.33 -34.79 7.24
N LEU A 180 11.38 -35.83 8.07
CA LEU A 180 11.37 -35.72 9.54
C LEU A 180 12.57 -34.94 10.09
N ASP A 181 13.67 -34.87 9.32
CA ASP A 181 14.96 -34.31 9.73
C ASP A 181 15.26 -32.92 9.13
N ASP A 182 14.35 -32.33 8.34
CA ASP A 182 14.58 -30.98 7.77
C ASP A 182 14.23 -29.90 8.81
N PRO A 183 15.17 -29.00 9.20
CA PRO A 183 14.95 -28.05 10.29
C PRO A 183 13.87 -27.00 10.01
N VAL A 184 13.48 -26.78 8.74
CA VAL A 184 12.42 -25.84 8.36
C VAL A 184 11.03 -26.48 8.42
N PHE A 185 10.94 -27.78 8.11
CA PHE A 185 9.66 -28.51 7.99
C PHE A 185 9.34 -29.40 9.20
N SER A 186 10.33 -29.80 10.00
CA SER A 186 10.16 -30.63 11.20
C SER A 186 9.73 -29.84 12.43
N VAL A 187 10.16 -28.58 12.55
CA VAL A 187 9.89 -27.71 13.71
C VAL A 187 8.60 -26.89 13.45
N PRO A 188 7.56 -27.02 14.29
CA PRO A 188 6.33 -26.24 14.13
C PRO A 188 6.58 -24.73 14.07
N GLY A 189 5.96 -24.06 13.10
CA GLY A 189 6.05 -22.61 12.91
C GLY A 189 7.25 -22.13 12.09
N VAL A 190 8.35 -22.90 11.97
CA VAL A 190 9.55 -22.44 11.23
C VAL A 190 9.26 -22.27 9.74
N TYR A 191 8.58 -23.22 9.09
CA TYR A 191 8.10 -23.06 7.70
C TYR A 191 7.29 -21.78 7.52
N SER A 192 6.36 -21.48 8.42
CA SER A 192 5.51 -20.28 8.34
C SER A 192 6.30 -18.99 8.54
N ALA A 193 7.31 -18.99 9.41
CA ALA A 193 8.20 -17.84 9.62
C ALA A 193 9.14 -17.62 8.41
N VAL A 194 9.74 -18.68 7.85
CA VAL A 194 10.50 -18.61 6.60
C VAL A 194 9.61 -18.09 5.46
N LYS A 195 8.39 -18.61 5.33
CA LYS A 195 7.44 -18.21 4.28
C LYS A 195 7.02 -16.74 4.40
N LYS A 196 6.86 -16.23 5.63
CA LYS A 196 6.62 -14.80 5.91
C LYS A 196 7.81 -13.95 5.47
N ASP A 197 9.02 -14.33 5.91
CA ASP A 197 10.25 -13.59 5.62
C ASP A 197 10.56 -13.52 4.12
N LEU A 198 10.24 -14.57 3.35
CA LEU A 198 10.38 -14.61 1.88
C LEU A 198 9.45 -13.64 1.13
N LEU A 199 8.51 -12.99 1.81
CA LEU A 199 7.55 -12.03 1.23
C LEU A 199 7.84 -10.58 1.63
N LEU A 200 8.90 -10.33 2.42
CA LEU A 200 9.30 -8.99 2.83
C LEU A 200 10.06 -8.28 1.70
N LEU A 201 9.74 -7.02 1.45
CA LEU A 201 10.26 -6.24 0.31
C LEU A 201 11.78 -6.09 0.35
N GLU A 202 12.37 -5.90 1.54
CA GLU A 202 13.81 -5.77 1.73
C GLU A 202 14.56 -7.11 1.72
N ASN A 203 13.86 -8.24 1.79
CA ASN A 203 14.44 -9.58 1.96
C ASN A 203 14.43 -10.40 0.65
N GLN A 204 14.83 -9.76 -0.45
CA GLN A 204 14.66 -10.29 -1.82
C GLN A 204 15.98 -10.44 -2.58
N LEU A 205 15.97 -11.35 -3.55
CA LEU A 205 16.99 -11.47 -4.61
C LEU A 205 16.38 -11.08 -5.96
N PRO A 206 17.16 -10.57 -6.92
CA PRO A 206 16.65 -10.35 -8.28
C PRO A 206 16.20 -11.69 -8.87
N TRP A 207 15.03 -11.73 -9.51
CA TRP A 207 14.46 -12.96 -10.07
C TRP A 207 15.44 -13.74 -10.95
N LYS A 208 16.35 -13.04 -11.63
CA LYS A 208 17.37 -13.65 -12.50
C LYS A 208 18.36 -14.56 -11.75
N VAL A 209 18.56 -14.37 -10.43
CA VAL A 209 19.33 -15.29 -9.57
C VAL A 209 18.62 -16.63 -9.47
N VAL A 210 17.33 -16.59 -9.11
CA VAL A 210 16.50 -17.79 -8.92
C VAL A 210 16.31 -18.52 -10.25
N ASP A 211 16.00 -17.81 -11.34
CA ASP A 211 15.91 -18.36 -12.70
C ASP A 211 17.20 -19.08 -13.13
N CYS A 212 18.36 -18.43 -13.05
CA CYS A 212 19.63 -19.05 -13.44
C CYS A 212 19.98 -20.28 -12.58
N LEU A 213 19.88 -20.18 -11.25
CA LEU A 213 20.21 -21.29 -10.35
C LEU A 213 19.19 -22.44 -10.42
N PHE A 214 17.91 -22.15 -10.70
CA PHE A 214 16.89 -23.16 -10.88
C PHE A 214 17.18 -24.03 -12.10
N ASN A 215 17.43 -23.39 -13.26
CA ASN A 215 17.75 -24.08 -14.51
C ASN A 215 19.06 -24.90 -14.41
N LEU A 216 20.05 -24.44 -13.65
CA LEU A 216 21.31 -25.17 -13.40
C LEU A 216 21.17 -26.36 -12.43
N THR A 217 20.05 -26.46 -11.73
CA THR A 217 19.74 -27.51 -10.74
C THR A 217 18.43 -28.25 -11.04
N ALA A 218 17.88 -28.10 -12.25
CA ALA A 218 16.56 -28.62 -12.63
C ALA A 218 16.54 -30.16 -12.73
N GLU A 219 15.59 -30.79 -12.04
CA GLU A 219 15.39 -32.24 -12.07
C GLU A 219 14.38 -32.65 -13.16
N PRO A 220 14.50 -33.85 -13.76
CA PRO A 220 13.49 -34.38 -14.66
C PRO A 220 12.12 -34.50 -13.97
N GLY A 221 11.16 -33.70 -14.40
CA GLY A 221 9.83 -33.61 -13.79
C GLY A 221 9.68 -32.55 -12.68
N ASP A 222 10.67 -31.67 -12.48
CA ASP A 222 10.43 -30.40 -11.77
C ASP A 222 9.29 -29.63 -12.49
N PRO A 223 8.31 -29.08 -11.74
CA PRO A 223 7.38 -28.11 -12.31
C PRO A 223 8.10 -26.79 -12.63
N SER A 224 7.51 -25.96 -13.50
CA SER A 224 8.08 -24.66 -13.82
C SER A 224 8.22 -23.78 -12.58
N LEU A 225 9.26 -22.94 -12.53
CA LEU A 225 9.50 -21.99 -11.44
C LEU A 225 8.30 -21.06 -11.18
N HIS A 226 7.49 -20.79 -12.20
CA HIS A 226 6.19 -20.11 -12.07
C HIS A 226 5.18 -20.90 -11.21
N LYS A 227 5.03 -22.23 -11.41
CA LYS A 227 4.13 -23.05 -10.57
C LYS A 227 4.58 -23.06 -9.11
N PHE A 228 5.89 -23.13 -8.86
CA PHE A 228 6.44 -23.00 -7.50
C PHE A 228 6.09 -21.64 -6.87
N ASN A 229 6.25 -20.54 -7.60
CA ASN A 229 5.88 -19.20 -7.11
C ASN A 229 4.37 -19.07 -6.80
N VAL A 230 3.52 -19.68 -7.63
CA VAL A 230 2.07 -19.76 -7.37
C VAL A 230 1.77 -20.55 -6.09
N SER A 231 2.43 -21.69 -5.84
CA SER A 231 2.22 -22.44 -4.58
C SER A 231 2.65 -21.65 -3.34
N LEU A 232 3.80 -20.95 -3.43
CA LEU A 232 4.27 -20.06 -2.37
C LEU A 232 3.23 -18.98 -2.07
N SER A 233 2.72 -18.32 -3.10
CA SER A 233 1.74 -17.23 -3.02
C SER A 233 0.35 -17.68 -2.53
N SER A 234 -0.14 -18.84 -3.00
CA SER A 234 -1.43 -19.38 -2.56
C SER A 234 -1.42 -19.83 -1.11
N GLY A 235 -0.35 -20.53 -0.70
CA GLY A 235 -0.13 -20.87 0.70
C GLY A 235 0.42 -19.73 1.56
N ALA A 236 0.46 -18.48 1.05
CA ALA A 236 0.75 -17.26 1.80
C ALA A 236 -0.51 -16.41 2.08
N CYS A 237 -1.68 -16.96 1.76
CA CYS A 237 -2.99 -16.48 2.22
C CYS A 237 -3.34 -15.03 1.85
N ILE A 238 -3.02 -14.65 0.60
CA ILE A 238 -3.78 -13.66 -0.16
C ILE A 238 -4.55 -14.30 -1.34
N LEU A 239 -4.10 -15.44 -1.88
CA LEU A 239 -4.62 -16.00 -3.14
C LEU A 239 -5.04 -17.49 -3.04
N ILE A 240 -6.29 -17.72 -2.61
CA ILE A 240 -7.05 -18.98 -2.78
C ILE A 240 -6.46 -20.20 -2.05
N LYS A 241 -7.12 -20.60 -0.96
CA LYS A 241 -7.38 -22.02 -0.68
C LYS A 241 -8.77 -22.38 -1.21
N PRO A 242 -8.94 -23.50 -1.93
CA PRO A 242 -10.25 -24.12 -2.05
C PRO A 242 -10.59 -24.76 -0.70
N ASP A 243 -11.78 -24.45 -0.17
CA ASP A 243 -12.42 -25.27 0.87
C ASP A 243 -13.74 -25.81 0.31
N THR A 244 -14.04 -27.05 0.64
CA THR A 244 -15.09 -27.88 0.03
C THR A 244 -16.40 -27.87 0.83
N THR A 245 -16.63 -26.83 1.63
CA THR A 245 -17.82 -26.70 2.49
C THR A 245 -19.04 -26.22 1.70
N GLU A 246 -20.16 -26.94 1.84
CA GLU A 246 -21.38 -26.71 1.05
C GLU A 246 -22.02 -25.33 1.30
N ARG A 247 -22.57 -24.74 0.23
CA ARG A 247 -23.44 -23.56 0.33
C ARG A 247 -24.68 -23.85 1.16
N ARG A 248 -24.96 -23.00 2.15
CA ARG A 248 -26.32 -22.74 2.63
C ARG A 248 -26.60 -21.24 2.53
N GLU A 249 -27.73 -20.87 1.95
CA GLU A 249 -28.12 -19.45 1.83
C GLU A 249 -28.61 -18.91 3.17
N ALA A 250 -28.08 -17.75 3.58
CA ALA A 250 -28.62 -16.94 4.67
C ALA A 250 -29.12 -15.59 4.11
N ARG A 251 -30.26 -15.10 4.60
CA ARG A 251 -30.90 -13.85 4.16
C ARG A 251 -30.89 -12.82 5.29
N HIS A 252 -30.58 -11.56 4.94
CA HIS A 252 -30.45 -10.39 5.84
C HIS A 252 -29.28 -10.51 6.83
N PHE A 253 -28.69 -9.44 7.39
CA PHE A 253 -29.00 -7.99 7.27
C PHE A 253 -27.81 -7.17 6.73
N LEU A 254 -28.02 -6.44 5.63
CA LEU A 254 -27.36 -5.17 5.29
C LEU A 254 -28.16 -4.53 4.15
N ASP A 255 -29.05 -3.58 4.46
CA ASP A 255 -30.00 -3.01 3.47
C ASP A 255 -30.59 -1.64 3.86
N GLN A 256 -30.38 -1.17 5.09
CA GLN A 256 -31.34 -0.24 5.72
C GLN A 256 -31.12 1.26 5.45
N GLU A 257 -29.88 1.69 5.15
CA GLU A 257 -29.57 3.09 4.86
C GLU A 257 -29.35 3.31 3.34
N ILE A 258 -28.23 2.81 2.80
CA ILE A 258 -27.80 3.05 1.42
C ILE A 258 -28.58 2.18 0.40
N GLY A 259 -28.93 0.94 0.76
CA GLY A 259 -29.60 -0.01 -0.14
C GLY A 259 -28.68 -0.58 -1.23
N VAL A 260 -27.39 -0.72 -0.92
CA VAL A 260 -26.41 -1.55 -1.65
C VAL A 260 -26.30 -2.90 -0.95
N LYS A 261 -26.27 -3.99 -1.71
CA LYS A 261 -26.25 -5.37 -1.20
C LYS A 261 -24.91 -6.03 -1.49
N PHE A 262 -24.20 -6.44 -0.45
CA PHE A 262 -22.95 -7.18 -0.59
C PHE A 262 -23.21 -8.69 -0.81
N GLN A 263 -22.41 -9.31 -1.68
CA GLN A 263 -22.45 -10.72 -2.02
C GLN A 263 -21.03 -11.29 -2.20
N CYS A 264 -20.78 -12.50 -1.72
CA CYS A 264 -19.53 -13.22 -2.03
C CYS A 264 -19.51 -13.61 -3.51
N ALA A 265 -18.42 -13.29 -4.19
CA ALA A 265 -18.18 -13.68 -5.58
C ALA A 265 -18.16 -15.21 -5.79
N PRO A 266 -18.38 -15.70 -7.02
CA PRO A 266 -18.15 -17.10 -7.38
C PRO A 266 -16.68 -17.51 -7.23
N PHE A 267 -16.46 -18.82 -7.01
CA PHE A 267 -15.12 -19.40 -6.97
C PHE A 267 -14.38 -19.19 -8.31
N GLY A 268 -13.07 -18.93 -8.23
CA GLY A 268 -12.21 -18.69 -9.40
C GLY A 268 -12.20 -17.24 -9.91
N LYS A 269 -13.03 -16.33 -9.37
CA LYS A 269 -12.90 -14.89 -9.62
C LYS A 269 -11.60 -14.35 -9.01
N ALA A 270 -10.91 -13.44 -9.69
CA ALA A 270 -9.65 -12.87 -9.21
C ALA A 270 -9.85 -12.06 -7.91
N GLN A 271 -8.88 -12.07 -7.00
CA GLN A 271 -9.03 -11.52 -5.64
C GLN A 271 -9.35 -10.02 -5.59
N LEU A 272 -8.95 -9.27 -6.62
CA LEU A 272 -9.15 -7.82 -6.78
C LEU A 272 -10.33 -7.49 -7.71
N ASP A 273 -11.00 -8.48 -8.31
CA ASP A 273 -12.13 -8.28 -9.22
C ASP A 273 -13.45 -8.09 -8.44
N ILE A 274 -13.62 -6.87 -7.94
CA ILE A 274 -14.83 -6.39 -7.26
C ILE A 274 -15.72 -5.69 -8.29
N THR A 275 -16.98 -6.13 -8.40
CA THR A 275 -17.92 -5.61 -9.41
C THR A 275 -19.24 -5.15 -8.78
N PHE A 276 -19.73 -3.98 -9.17
CA PHE A 276 -21.01 -3.45 -8.76
C PHE A 276 -22.01 -3.40 -9.92
N ARG A 277 -23.16 -4.05 -9.78
CA ARG A 277 -24.23 -4.10 -10.80
C ARG A 277 -25.61 -4.04 -10.13
N ASN A 278 -26.49 -3.16 -10.61
CA ASN A 278 -27.89 -3.06 -10.18
C ASN A 278 -28.12 -2.95 -8.64
N GLY A 279 -27.19 -2.35 -7.90
CA GLY A 279 -27.26 -2.25 -6.44
C GLY A 279 -26.64 -3.43 -5.67
N VAL A 280 -26.09 -4.43 -6.36
CA VAL A 280 -25.33 -5.54 -5.76
C VAL A 280 -23.83 -5.30 -5.97
N MET A 281 -23.04 -5.42 -4.89
CA MET A 281 -21.58 -5.44 -4.93
C MET A 281 -21.09 -6.87 -4.68
N GLU A 282 -20.49 -7.49 -5.70
CA GLU A 282 -19.80 -8.77 -5.58
C GLU A 282 -18.36 -8.55 -5.16
N ILE A 283 -17.95 -9.18 -4.05
CA ILE A 283 -16.59 -9.08 -3.51
C ILE A 283 -15.99 -10.50 -3.42
N PRO A 284 -14.77 -10.74 -3.94
CA PRO A 284 -14.01 -11.98 -3.72
C PRO A 284 -13.82 -12.27 -2.23
N ARG A 285 -13.89 -13.55 -1.84
CA ARG A 285 -13.67 -13.94 -0.44
C ARG A 285 -12.24 -13.61 -0.02
N MET A 286 -12.10 -12.92 1.10
CA MET A 286 -10.83 -12.69 1.79
C MET A 286 -10.74 -13.59 3.02
N ILE A 287 -9.53 -14.10 3.30
CA ILE A 287 -9.15 -14.69 4.59
C ILE A 287 -8.15 -13.73 5.23
N ILE A 288 -8.35 -13.40 6.49
CA ILE A 288 -7.49 -12.51 7.29
C ILE A 288 -6.84 -13.35 8.38
N GLU A 289 -5.57 -13.67 8.19
CA GLU A 289 -4.71 -14.44 9.10
C GLU A 289 -3.70 -13.51 9.78
N VAL A 290 -2.96 -14.02 10.77
CA VAL A 290 -1.93 -13.27 11.53
C VAL A 290 -0.88 -12.59 10.63
N ASN A 291 -0.60 -13.12 9.44
CA ASN A 291 0.38 -12.56 8.51
C ASN A 291 -0.21 -11.62 7.44
N THR A 292 -1.54 -11.50 7.33
CA THR A 292 -2.19 -10.71 6.26
C THR A 292 -1.79 -9.22 6.30
N GLU A 293 -1.61 -8.62 7.49
CA GLU A 293 -1.07 -7.24 7.59
C GLU A 293 0.35 -7.14 7.03
N THR A 294 1.23 -8.10 7.35
CA THR A 294 2.62 -8.11 6.88
C THR A 294 2.68 -8.15 5.36
N VAL A 295 1.97 -9.09 4.72
CA VAL A 295 2.04 -9.25 3.27
C VAL A 295 1.42 -8.03 2.56
N LEU A 296 0.27 -7.52 3.03
CA LEU A 296 -0.34 -6.31 2.47
C LEU A 296 0.56 -5.06 2.64
N ARG A 297 1.24 -4.89 3.78
CA ARG A 297 2.20 -3.78 3.98
C ARG A 297 3.37 -3.82 2.99
N ASN A 298 3.94 -5.00 2.74
CA ASN A 298 5.08 -5.12 1.82
C ASN A 298 4.65 -4.93 0.36
N LEU A 299 3.46 -5.40 -0.03
CA LEU A 299 2.88 -5.12 -1.34
C LEU A 299 2.59 -3.63 -1.54
N ILE A 300 1.99 -2.95 -0.54
CA ILE A 300 1.76 -1.51 -0.58
C ILE A 300 3.08 -0.73 -0.64
N ALA A 301 4.10 -1.14 0.11
CA ALA A 301 5.43 -0.53 0.02
C ALA A 301 6.04 -0.68 -1.38
N TYR A 302 5.88 -1.83 -2.03
CA TYR A 302 6.32 -2.05 -3.41
C TYR A 302 5.56 -1.15 -4.41
N GLU A 303 4.23 -0.99 -4.26
CA GLU A 303 3.43 -0.05 -5.08
C GLU A 303 3.85 1.42 -4.86
N GLN A 304 4.31 1.78 -3.66
CA GLN A 304 4.76 3.14 -3.34
C GLN A 304 6.18 3.45 -3.83
N CYS A 305 7.02 2.44 -4.10
CA CYS A 305 8.37 2.62 -4.65
C CYS A 305 8.46 2.41 -6.17
N SER A 306 7.65 1.52 -6.73
CA SER A 306 7.77 1.10 -8.12
C SER A 306 7.07 2.07 -9.09
N VAL A 307 7.83 3.05 -9.58
CA VAL A 307 7.41 4.02 -10.63
C VAL A 307 6.83 3.35 -11.89
N ARG A 308 7.13 2.07 -12.11
CA ARG A 308 6.61 1.26 -13.22
C ARG A 308 5.11 0.95 -13.13
N HIS A 309 4.48 1.14 -11.97
CA HIS A 309 3.06 0.85 -11.75
C HIS A 309 2.28 2.15 -11.49
N HIS A 310 1.65 2.70 -12.53
CA HIS A 310 0.74 3.84 -12.39
C HIS A 310 -0.55 3.49 -11.61
N GLU A 311 -0.80 2.22 -11.31
CA GLU A 311 -1.98 1.74 -10.58
C GLU A 311 -1.60 1.09 -9.25
N CYS A 312 -1.97 1.72 -8.13
CA CYS A 312 -1.79 1.17 -6.79
C CYS A 312 -2.98 0.24 -6.44
N HIS A 313 -3.06 -0.93 -7.06
CA HIS A 313 -4.20 -1.85 -6.92
C HIS A 313 -4.42 -2.35 -5.48
N ILE A 314 -3.36 -2.74 -4.77
CA ILE A 314 -3.41 -3.28 -3.41
C ILE A 314 -3.73 -2.17 -2.41
N LEU A 315 -3.14 -0.98 -2.56
CA LEU A 315 -3.50 0.18 -1.76
C LEU A 315 -4.96 0.60 -2.02
N SER A 316 -5.42 0.59 -3.27
CA SER A 316 -6.82 0.86 -3.63
C SER A 316 -7.77 -0.13 -2.98
N TYR A 317 -7.37 -1.40 -2.88
CA TYR A 317 -8.15 -2.48 -2.27
C TYR A 317 -8.20 -2.33 -0.75
N ALA A 318 -7.07 -2.03 -0.10
CA ALA A 318 -7.02 -1.69 1.32
C ALA A 318 -7.86 -0.45 1.65
N MET A 319 -7.80 0.60 0.80
CA MET A 319 -8.64 1.78 0.92
C MET A 319 -10.13 1.45 0.76
N LEU A 320 -10.52 0.58 -0.18
CA LEU A 320 -11.91 0.15 -0.34
C LEU A 320 -12.41 -0.56 0.92
N PHE A 321 -11.66 -1.52 1.47
CA PHE A 321 -12.04 -2.20 2.72
C PHE A 321 -12.04 -1.26 3.94
N ASN A 322 -11.14 -0.27 4.01
CA ASN A 322 -11.19 0.81 5.02
C ASN A 322 -12.51 1.61 4.90
N HIS A 323 -13.06 1.83 3.69
CA HIS A 323 -14.36 2.48 3.54
C HIS A 323 -15.54 1.55 3.87
N LEU A 324 -15.43 0.24 3.61
CA LEU A 324 -16.49 -0.74 3.87
C LEU A 324 -16.59 -1.15 5.35
N ILE A 325 -15.48 -1.13 6.11
CA ILE A 325 -15.44 -1.54 7.51
C ILE A 325 -15.14 -0.31 8.38
N LYS A 326 -16.18 0.31 8.94
CA LYS A 326 -16.05 1.41 9.91
C LYS A 326 -16.32 1.00 11.36
N SER A 327 -16.97 -0.14 11.55
CA SER A 327 -17.35 -0.68 12.85
C SER A 327 -17.37 -2.21 12.86
N PRO A 328 -17.38 -2.86 14.04
CA PRO A 328 -17.60 -4.30 14.16
C PRO A 328 -18.91 -4.79 13.53
N LYS A 329 -19.94 -3.93 13.40
CA LYS A 329 -21.22 -4.30 12.77
C LYS A 329 -21.10 -4.47 11.25
N ASP A 330 -20.25 -3.67 10.62
CA ASP A 330 -20.00 -3.75 9.18
C ASP A 330 -19.21 -5.02 8.85
N LEU A 331 -18.17 -5.29 9.67
CA LEU A 331 -17.42 -6.54 9.65
C LEU A 331 -18.35 -7.76 9.84
N ASP A 332 -19.20 -7.75 10.86
CA ASP A 332 -20.11 -8.86 11.16
C ASP A 332 -21.02 -9.21 9.98
N SER A 333 -21.49 -8.22 9.20
CA SER A 333 -22.31 -8.51 8.01
C SER A 333 -21.48 -9.03 6.83
N LEU A 334 -20.24 -8.58 6.64
CA LEU A 334 -19.33 -9.15 5.63
C LEU A 334 -18.92 -10.59 5.98
N VAL A 335 -18.79 -10.91 7.28
CA VAL A 335 -18.56 -12.27 7.78
C VAL A 335 -19.80 -13.15 7.61
N GLN A 336 -21.01 -12.67 7.95
CA GLN A 336 -22.28 -13.36 7.69
C GLN A 336 -22.50 -13.69 6.19
N LYS A 337 -21.88 -12.92 5.29
CA LYS A 337 -21.93 -13.11 3.84
C LYS A 337 -20.80 -14.00 3.29
N HIS A 338 -19.92 -14.48 4.15
CA HIS A 338 -18.70 -15.23 3.80
C HIS A 338 -17.77 -14.49 2.81
N ILE A 339 -17.82 -13.16 2.84
CA ILE A 339 -16.90 -12.26 2.10
C ILE A 339 -15.60 -12.12 2.89
N ILE A 340 -15.67 -12.03 4.21
CA ILE A 340 -14.52 -12.05 5.11
C ILE A 340 -14.58 -13.30 5.99
N ILE A 341 -13.43 -13.96 6.14
CA ILE A 341 -13.13 -14.89 7.22
C ILE A 341 -11.93 -14.29 7.95
N THR A 342 -11.94 -14.24 9.28
CA THR A 342 -10.82 -13.67 10.07
C THR A 342 -10.47 -14.58 11.24
N GLU A 343 -9.18 -14.75 11.49
CA GLU A 343 -8.61 -15.40 12.67
C GLU A 343 -8.27 -14.38 13.79
N LEU A 344 -8.31 -13.08 13.47
CA LEU A 344 -8.00 -11.99 14.41
C LEU A 344 -9.22 -11.60 15.23
N SER A 345 -9.02 -10.79 16.28
CA SER A 345 -10.14 -10.13 16.97
C SER A 345 -10.93 -9.21 16.02
N LYS A 346 -12.17 -8.85 16.38
CA LYS A 346 -12.96 -7.90 15.59
C LYS A 346 -12.30 -6.53 15.56
N GLU A 347 -11.70 -6.13 16.67
CA GLU A 347 -11.05 -4.86 16.93
C GLU A 347 -9.78 -4.71 16.06
N GLU A 348 -8.96 -5.76 15.98
CA GLU A 348 -7.84 -5.84 15.04
C GLU A 348 -8.30 -5.87 13.59
N THR A 349 -9.34 -6.65 13.27
CA THR A 349 -9.85 -6.77 11.89
C THR A 349 -10.45 -5.46 11.36
N VAL A 350 -11.15 -4.69 12.21
CA VAL A 350 -11.69 -3.36 11.88
C VAL A 350 -10.56 -2.32 11.74
N SER A 351 -9.55 -2.36 12.61
CA SER A 351 -8.43 -1.41 12.56
C SER A 351 -7.39 -1.70 11.47
N LEU A 352 -7.26 -2.97 11.02
CA LEU A 352 -6.31 -3.42 10.00
C LEU A 352 -6.25 -2.50 8.77
N PHE A 353 -7.38 -2.30 8.08
CA PHE A 353 -7.42 -1.53 6.84
C PHE A 353 -7.19 -0.02 7.07
N ASN A 354 -7.44 0.48 8.28
CA ASN A 354 -7.06 1.82 8.66
C ASN A 354 -5.52 1.92 8.77
N ARG A 355 -4.89 1.03 9.55
CA ARG A 355 -3.42 0.95 9.71
C ARG A 355 -2.65 0.69 8.40
N LEU A 356 -3.29 0.07 7.41
CA LEU A 356 -2.72 -0.15 6.06
C LEU A 356 -2.77 1.11 5.17
N CYS A 357 -3.61 2.09 5.48
CA CYS A 357 -3.74 3.33 4.69
C CYS A 357 -2.91 4.50 5.23
N ASN A 358 -2.44 4.42 6.48
CA ASN A 358 -1.64 5.46 7.13
C ASN A 358 -0.31 5.72 6.39
N ASP A 359 0.11 6.98 6.34
CA ASP A 359 1.35 7.46 5.71
C ASP A 359 1.57 7.04 4.23
N THR A 360 0.51 6.60 3.53
CA THR A 360 0.53 6.28 2.09
C THR A 360 0.20 7.50 1.22
N GLU A 361 0.86 7.60 0.06
CA GLU A 361 0.56 8.61 -0.96
C GLU A 361 -0.46 8.09 -1.98
N ARG A 362 -1.45 8.92 -2.32
CA ARG A 362 -2.51 8.60 -3.28
C ARG A 362 -2.09 8.96 -4.70
N ILE A 363 -1.38 8.04 -5.36
CA ILE A 363 -0.94 8.20 -6.75
C ILE A 363 -2.09 7.87 -7.72
N SER A 364 -2.89 6.85 -7.44
CA SER A 364 -4.06 6.46 -8.23
C SER A 364 -5.06 5.62 -7.43
N PHE A 365 -6.28 5.42 -7.97
CA PHE A 365 -7.32 4.60 -7.34
C PHE A 365 -8.07 3.73 -8.36
N SER A 366 -7.74 2.44 -8.43
CA SER A 366 -8.27 1.50 -9.45
C SER A 366 -9.76 1.21 -9.32
N TYR A 367 -10.39 1.47 -8.16
CA TYR A 367 -11.84 1.32 -7.97
C TYR A 367 -12.62 2.64 -8.18
N SER A 368 -12.04 3.60 -8.92
CA SER A 368 -12.68 4.88 -9.24
C SER A 368 -13.98 4.71 -10.05
N GLU A 369 -13.98 3.85 -11.06
CA GLU A 369 -15.20 3.52 -11.83
C GLU A 369 -16.26 2.83 -10.95
N LEU A 370 -15.84 1.91 -10.07
CA LEU A 370 -16.71 1.24 -9.10
C LEU A 370 -17.38 2.25 -8.15
N ALA A 371 -16.62 3.22 -7.64
CA ALA A 371 -17.14 4.29 -6.78
C ALA A 371 -18.14 5.19 -7.53
N LEU A 372 -17.85 5.53 -8.80
CA LEU A 372 -18.77 6.29 -9.65
C LEU A 372 -20.09 5.54 -9.88
N PHE A 373 -20.06 4.22 -10.14
CA PHE A 373 -21.30 3.44 -10.29
C PHE A 373 -22.12 3.37 -8.99
N VAL A 374 -21.47 3.25 -7.82
CA VAL A 374 -22.15 3.26 -6.52
C VAL A 374 -22.81 4.62 -6.26
N ASP A 375 -22.12 5.72 -6.53
CA ASP A 375 -22.67 7.07 -6.38
C ASP A 375 -23.81 7.36 -7.38
N VAL A 376 -23.68 6.98 -8.66
CA VAL A 376 -24.76 7.12 -9.64
C VAL A 376 -26.01 6.32 -9.23
N TYR A 377 -25.83 5.09 -8.74
CA TYR A 377 -26.92 4.30 -8.17
C TYR A 377 -27.54 4.97 -6.94
N TYR A 378 -26.73 5.53 -6.04
CA TYR A 378 -27.20 6.25 -4.87
C TYR A 378 -28.01 7.49 -5.25
N ARG A 379 -27.47 8.36 -6.12
CA ARG A 379 -28.16 9.56 -6.63
C ARG A 379 -29.48 9.22 -7.30
N HIS A 380 -29.51 8.21 -8.18
CA HIS A 380 -30.74 7.76 -8.82
C HIS A 380 -31.77 7.16 -7.83
N ARG A 381 -31.31 6.39 -6.82
CA ARG A 381 -32.18 5.84 -5.77
C ARG A 381 -32.70 6.92 -4.82
N TRP A 382 -31.90 7.93 -4.49
CA TRP A 382 -32.29 9.09 -3.69
C TRP A 382 -33.33 9.94 -4.41
N LEU A 383 -33.10 10.28 -5.69
CA LEU A 383 -34.09 10.97 -6.54
C LEU A 383 -35.42 10.19 -6.58
N ARG A 384 -35.37 8.87 -6.78
CA ARG A 384 -36.57 8.02 -6.82
C ARG A 384 -37.29 7.90 -5.47
N ARG A 385 -36.56 7.89 -4.34
CA ARG A 385 -37.13 7.97 -2.98
C ARG A 385 -37.79 9.33 -2.75
N SER A 386 -37.14 10.43 -3.14
CA SER A 386 -37.65 11.80 -3.02
C SER A 386 -38.95 12.00 -3.83
N LEU A 387 -38.95 11.61 -5.11
CA LEU A 387 -40.17 11.64 -5.95
C LEU A 387 -41.29 10.75 -5.40
N ALA A 388 -40.97 9.60 -4.79
CA ALA A 388 -41.97 8.72 -4.20
C ALA A 388 -42.60 9.31 -2.93
N GLY A 389 -41.80 9.99 -2.08
CA GLY A 389 -42.31 10.77 -0.95
C GLY A 389 -43.22 11.91 -1.43
N PHE A 390 -42.71 12.76 -2.31
CA PHE A 390 -43.47 13.87 -2.90
C PHE A 390 -44.79 13.40 -3.55
N LYS A 391 -44.77 12.29 -4.31
CA LYS A 391 -45.99 11.71 -4.89
C LYS A 391 -46.95 11.14 -3.85
N LYS A 392 -46.47 10.59 -2.74
CA LYS A 392 -47.32 10.09 -1.65
C LYS A 392 -47.99 11.26 -0.91
N ASP A 393 -47.20 12.27 -0.54
CA ASP A 393 -47.64 13.34 0.36
C ASP A 393 -48.48 14.40 -0.36
N TYR A 394 -48.26 14.60 -1.67
CA TYR A 394 -48.89 15.65 -2.48
C TYR A 394 -49.94 15.16 -3.49
N LEU A 395 -49.85 13.91 -3.98
CA LEU A 395 -50.77 13.39 -5.03
C LEU A 395 -51.68 12.24 -4.57
N TYR A 396 -51.48 11.68 -3.37
CA TYR A 396 -52.31 10.60 -2.81
C TYR A 396 -53.04 10.98 -1.51
N ASN A 397 -53.01 12.25 -1.11
CA ASN A 397 -53.62 12.74 0.12
C ASN A 397 -54.64 13.85 -0.20
N PRO A 398 -55.92 13.52 -0.48
CA PRO A 398 -56.87 14.48 -1.06
C PRO A 398 -57.15 15.71 -0.18
N SER A 399 -57.04 15.56 1.14
CA SER A 399 -57.37 16.59 2.13
C SER A 399 -56.37 17.75 2.17
N SER A 400 -55.08 17.53 1.91
CA SER A 400 -54.08 18.59 1.87
C SER A 400 -54.30 19.52 0.67
N VAL A 401 -54.57 18.92 -0.50
CA VAL A 401 -54.88 19.65 -1.74
C VAL A 401 -56.18 20.45 -1.59
N TRP A 402 -57.25 19.83 -1.07
CA TRP A 402 -58.55 20.49 -0.83
C TRP A 402 -58.46 21.68 0.14
N SER A 403 -57.64 21.56 1.18
CA SER A 403 -57.41 22.64 2.16
C SER A 403 -56.77 23.86 1.50
N ILE A 404 -55.71 23.64 0.71
CA ILE A 404 -54.98 24.71 0.03
C ILE A 404 -55.85 25.39 -1.04
N SER A 405 -56.58 24.63 -1.86
CA SER A 405 -57.48 25.21 -2.87
C SER A 405 -58.57 26.08 -2.25
N ASN A 406 -59.19 25.62 -1.16
CA ASN A 406 -60.27 26.36 -0.51
C ASN A 406 -59.74 27.63 0.19
N ALA A 407 -58.57 27.58 0.83
CA ALA A 407 -57.94 28.75 1.43
C ALA A 407 -57.65 29.84 0.39
N VAL A 408 -57.10 29.47 -0.78
CA VAL A 408 -56.82 30.41 -1.88
C VAL A 408 -58.11 31.03 -2.44
N ILE A 409 -59.16 30.22 -2.64
CA ILE A 409 -60.47 30.70 -3.13
C ILE A 409 -61.11 31.66 -2.12
N ILE A 410 -61.06 31.36 -0.82
CA ILE A 410 -61.61 32.24 0.23
C ILE A 410 -60.86 33.58 0.27
N VAL A 411 -59.52 33.58 0.19
CA VAL A 411 -58.72 34.81 0.11
C VAL A 411 -59.05 35.62 -1.16
N LEU A 412 -59.27 34.96 -2.30
CA LEU A 412 -59.67 35.64 -3.54
C LEU A 412 -61.06 36.30 -3.42
N ILE A 413 -62.03 35.61 -2.80
CA ILE A 413 -63.37 36.17 -2.55
C ILE A 413 -63.29 37.36 -1.56
N LEU A 414 -62.50 37.24 -0.50
CA LEU A 414 -62.32 38.31 0.49
C LEU A 414 -61.64 39.54 -0.11
N THR A 415 -60.60 39.37 -0.93
CA THR A 415 -59.93 40.50 -1.60
C THR A 415 -60.83 41.17 -2.65
N VAL A 416 -61.63 40.40 -3.40
CA VAL A 416 -62.65 40.98 -4.31
C VAL A 416 -63.71 41.76 -3.53
N MET A 417 -64.26 41.22 -2.44
CA MET A 417 -65.24 41.95 -1.62
C MET A 417 -64.62 43.19 -0.97
N GLN A 418 -63.40 43.12 -0.45
CA GLN A 418 -62.69 44.27 0.09
C GLN A 418 -62.49 45.36 -0.98
N THR A 419 -62.09 44.99 -2.19
CA THR A 419 -61.96 45.93 -3.32
C THR A 419 -63.29 46.58 -3.67
N VAL A 420 -64.39 45.82 -3.72
CA VAL A 420 -65.74 46.36 -3.96
C VAL A 420 -66.17 47.33 -2.85
N TYR A 421 -65.93 47.00 -1.57
CA TYR A 421 -66.22 47.92 -0.46
C TYR A 421 -65.36 49.19 -0.50
N SER A 422 -64.07 49.09 -0.83
CA SER A 422 -63.20 50.27 -0.99
C SER A 422 -63.63 51.17 -2.15
N VAL A 423 -64.08 50.60 -3.28
CA VAL A 423 -64.63 51.37 -4.41
C VAL A 423 -65.96 52.02 -4.04
N LEU A 424 -66.89 51.28 -3.41
CA LEU A 424 -68.17 51.83 -2.96
C LEU A 424 -68.03 52.90 -1.86
N ALA A 425 -66.95 52.87 -1.08
CA ALA A 425 -66.62 53.92 -0.11
C ALA A 425 -65.92 55.14 -0.73
N TYR A 426 -65.45 55.05 -1.99
CA TYR A 426 -64.86 56.17 -2.73
C TYR A 426 -65.90 56.97 -3.54
N TYR A 427 -67.02 56.33 -3.89
CA TYR A 427 -68.15 56.95 -4.62
C TYR A 427 -69.34 57.31 -3.70
N LYS A 428 -69.06 57.75 -2.47
CA LYS A 428 -70.06 58.04 -1.44
C LYS A 428 -69.70 59.26 -0.59
#